data_AF-M2QFC2-F1
#
_entry.id   AF-M2QFC2-F1
#
_cell.length_a   1.000
_cell.length_b   1.000
_cell.length_c   1.000
_cell.angle_alpha   90.00
_cell.angle_beta   90.00
_cell.angle_gamma   90.00
#
_symmetry.space_group_name_H-M   'P 1'
#
loop_
_entity.id
_entity.type
_entity.pdbx_description
1 polymer ?
#
loop_
_entity_poly.entity_id
_entity_poly.type
_entity_poly.pdbx_seq_one_letter_code
_entity_poly.pdbx_strand_id
1 'polypeptide(L)'
;PPLSARPDIFFMEMIGVLSALHHAATLQSPPRRVLIWSDSLNSVHAFDSLAVSEPLHNAPLRAAASIILSTGIDVRVHHIDGKHNIRADMLSRKMLSEYVRRFPADRVRTFEPPR
;
A
#
# COMPACT_ATOMS: atom_id res chain seq x y z
N PRO A 1 -14.67 20.77 14.89
CA PRO A 1 -13.94 19.69 14.18
C PRO A 1 -13.10 20.29 13.03
N PRO A 2 -11.79 20.02 12.92
CA PRO A 2 -11.07 20.47 11.74
C PRO A 2 -11.67 19.77 10.52
N LEU A 3 -11.90 20.55 9.47
CA LEU A 3 -12.42 20.14 8.17
C LEU A 3 -11.68 18.87 7.71
N SER A 4 -12.43 17.84 7.32
CA SER A 4 -11.90 16.59 6.76
C SER A 4 -10.88 16.89 5.66
N ALA A 5 -9.59 16.84 6.00
CA ALA A 5 -8.52 16.97 5.03
C ALA A 5 -8.71 15.84 4.02
N ARG A 6 -8.95 16.20 2.75
CA ARG A 6 -9.04 15.20 1.70
C ARG A 6 -7.75 14.40 1.69
N PRO A 7 -7.80 13.06 1.55
CA PRO A 7 -6.59 12.25 1.42
C PRO A 7 -5.71 12.81 0.31
N ASP A 8 -4.45 13.09 0.63
CA ASP A 8 -3.45 13.46 -0.37
C ASP A 8 -2.86 12.21 -1.05
N ILE A 9 -2.01 12.44 -2.06
CA ILE A 9 -1.38 11.35 -2.82
C ILE A 9 -0.58 10.44 -1.87
N PHE A 10 0.17 11.02 -0.93
CA PHE A 10 0.99 10.26 -0.01
C PHE A 10 0.14 9.36 0.91
N PHE A 11 -1.00 9.86 1.41
CA PHE A 11 -1.96 9.04 2.15
C PHE A 11 -2.46 7.87 1.31
N MET A 12 -2.81 8.11 0.04
CA MET A 12 -3.27 7.03 -0.86
C MET A 12 -2.17 6.00 -1.15
N GLU A 13 -0.92 6.42 -1.28
CA GLU A 13 0.24 5.52 -1.42
C GLU A 13 0.40 4.66 -0.16
N MET A 14 0.30 5.25 1.03
CA MET A 14 0.34 4.50 2.29
C MET A 14 -0.83 3.53 2.44
N ILE A 15 -2.03 3.89 1.98
CA ILE A 15 -3.18 2.98 1.92
C ILE A 15 -2.90 1.83 0.96
N GLY A 16 -2.21 2.07 -0.15
CA GLY A 16 -1.74 1.01 -1.06
C GLY A 16 -0.84 0.00 -0.35
N VAL A 17 0.16 0.47 0.39
CA VAL A 17 1.06 -0.40 1.19
C VAL A 17 0.29 -1.15 2.28
N LEU A 18 -0.56 -0.44 3.04
CA LEU A 18 -1.39 -1.05 4.09
C LEU A 18 -2.32 -2.12 3.52
N SER A 19 -2.93 -1.87 2.36
CA SER A 19 -3.82 -2.82 1.69
C SER A 19 -3.10 -4.10 1.30
N ALA A 20 -1.87 -3.98 0.77
CA ALA A 20 -1.05 -5.14 0.42
C ALA A 20 -0.67 -5.96 1.67
N LEU A 21 -0.27 -5.29 2.76
CA LEU A 21 0.03 -5.95 4.03
C LEU A 21 -1.20 -6.64 4.62
N HIS A 22 -2.34 -5.95 4.66
CA HIS A 22 -3.61 -6.51 5.15
C HIS A 22 -4.05 -7.73 4.32
N HIS A 23 -3.88 -7.68 3.00
CA HIS A 23 -4.16 -8.83 2.15
C HIS A 23 -3.24 -10.02 2.50
N ALA A 24 -1.94 -9.80 2.65
CA ALA A 24 -1.01 -10.86 3.06
C ALA A 24 -1.37 -11.47 4.43
N ALA A 25 -1.79 -10.63 5.37
CA ALA A 25 -2.23 -11.05 6.70
C ALA A 25 -3.53 -11.87 6.73
N THR A 26 -4.39 -11.72 5.70
CA THR A 26 -5.68 -12.41 5.61
C THR A 26 -5.63 -13.72 4.80
N LEU A 27 -4.45 -14.10 4.30
CA LEU A 27 -4.26 -15.41 3.67
C LEU A 27 -4.48 -16.54 4.68
N GLN A 28 -4.95 -17.70 4.22
CA GLN A 28 -5.16 -18.89 5.08
C GLN A 28 -3.89 -19.31 5.84
N SER A 29 -2.71 -19.02 5.28
CA SER A 29 -1.42 -19.18 5.94
C SER A 29 -0.58 -17.93 5.70
N PRO A 30 -0.67 -16.92 6.59
CA PRO A 30 0.04 -15.66 6.40
C PRO A 30 1.56 -15.86 6.34
N PRO A 31 2.26 -15.19 5.41
CA PRO A 31 3.71 -15.29 5.31
C PRO A 31 4.39 -14.60 6.49
N ARG A 32 5.50 -15.16 7.00
CA ARG A 32 6.26 -14.51 8.09
C ARG A 32 7.02 -13.25 7.65
N ARG A 33 7.34 -13.14 6.36
CA ARG A 33 8.10 -12.04 5.78
C ARG A 33 7.42 -11.54 4.51
N VAL A 34 7.17 -10.24 4.44
CA VAL A 34 6.52 -9.57 3.30
C VAL A 34 7.43 -8.47 2.77
N LEU A 35 7.68 -8.46 1.47
CA LEU A 35 8.34 -7.37 0.77
C LEU A 35 7.33 -6.69 -0.14
N ILE A 36 7.11 -5.39 0.07
CA ILE A 36 6.22 -4.55 -0.73
C ILE A 36 7.08 -3.61 -1.56
N TRP A 37 6.95 -3.67 -2.88
CA TRP A 37 7.64 -2.74 -3.77
C TRP A 37 6.75 -1.52 -4.03
N SER A 38 7.33 -0.32 -3.93
CA SER A 38 6.64 0.95 -4.12
C SER A 38 7.56 1.94 -4.82
N ASP A 39 7.03 2.80 -5.66
CA ASP A 39 7.76 3.95 -6.23
C ASP A 39 7.62 5.23 -5.39
N SER A 40 6.86 5.17 -4.29
CA SER A 40 6.76 6.26 -3.32
C SER A 40 7.91 6.21 -2.32
N LEU A 41 8.93 7.06 -2.52
CA LEU A 41 9.99 7.28 -1.54
C LEU A 41 9.45 7.72 -0.18
N ASN A 42 8.38 8.52 -0.15
CA ASN A 42 7.73 8.94 1.09
C ASN A 42 7.19 7.73 1.88
N SER A 43 6.56 6.77 1.19
CA SER A 43 6.06 5.55 1.82
C SER A 43 7.19 4.67 2.31
N VAL A 44 8.28 4.54 1.54
CA VAL A 44 9.47 3.79 1.97
C VAL A 44 10.03 4.41 3.27
N HIS A 45 10.27 5.72 3.29
CA HIS A 45 10.78 6.41 4.46
C HIS A 45 9.84 6.30 5.67
N ALA A 46 8.53 6.40 5.47
CA ALA A 46 7.56 6.30 6.56
C ALA A 46 7.53 4.91 7.19
N PHE A 47 7.62 3.85 6.39
CA PHE A 47 7.63 2.47 6.91
C PHE A 47 8.99 2.06 7.49
N ASP A 48 10.10 2.59 6.97
CA ASP A 48 11.43 2.33 7.53
C ASP A 48 11.66 3.07 8.86
N SER A 49 11.18 4.31 8.97
CA SER A 49 11.36 5.14 10.17
C SER A 49 10.26 4.97 11.21
N LEU A 50 9.12 4.38 10.81
CA LEU A 50 7.87 4.37 11.58
C LEU A 50 7.44 5.77 12.03
N ALA A 51 7.68 6.78 11.18
CA ALA A 51 7.34 8.16 11.45
C ALA A 51 6.79 8.88 10.21
N VAL A 52 5.94 9.87 10.44
CA VAL A 52 5.37 10.75 9.41
C VAL A 52 5.32 12.18 9.95
N SER A 53 5.46 13.16 9.07
CA SER A 53 5.47 14.58 9.46
C SER A 53 4.07 15.13 9.73
N GLU A 54 3.06 14.70 8.98
CA GLU A 54 1.69 15.21 9.10
C GLU A 54 0.79 14.24 9.87
N PRO A 55 -0.07 14.75 10.79
CA PRO A 55 -0.94 13.90 11.60
C PRO A 55 -1.86 12.96 10.81
N LEU A 56 -2.32 13.37 9.63
CA LEU A 56 -3.22 12.60 8.76
C LEU A 56 -2.61 11.24 8.34
N HIS A 57 -1.29 11.18 8.16
CA HIS A 57 -0.58 9.99 7.71
C HIS A 57 -0.31 8.98 8.82
N ASN A 58 -0.57 9.32 10.09
CA ASN A 58 -0.38 8.38 11.19
C ASN A 58 -1.38 7.23 11.15
N ALA A 59 -2.59 7.44 10.60
CA ALA A 59 -3.63 6.43 10.62
C ALA A 59 -3.23 5.15 9.86
N PRO A 60 -2.77 5.20 8.59
CA PRO A 60 -2.34 4.00 7.89
C PRO A 60 -1.12 3.32 8.55
N LEU A 61 -0.18 4.11 9.07
CA LEU A 61 1.02 3.57 9.71
C LEU A 61 0.69 2.83 11.02
N ARG A 62 -0.20 3.38 11.84
CA ARG A 62 -0.72 2.72 13.05
C ARG A 62 -1.49 1.45 12.72
N ALA A 63 -2.29 1.46 11.66
CA ALA A 63 -3.00 0.27 11.21
C ALA A 63 -2.01 -0.84 10.77
N ALA A 64 -0.96 -0.47 10.03
CA ALA A 64 0.09 -1.41 9.65
C ALA A 64 0.82 -1.98 10.87
N ALA A 65 1.20 -1.14 11.84
CA ALA A 65 1.81 -1.58 13.09
C ALA A 65 0.91 -2.55 13.87
N SER A 66 -0.41 -2.32 13.90
CA SER A 66 -1.37 -3.23 14.53
C SER A 66 -1.38 -4.62 13.87
N ILE A 67 -1.34 -4.66 12.53
CA ILE A 67 -1.25 -5.92 11.78
C ILE A 67 0.06 -6.63 12.10
N ILE A 68 1.19 -5.92 12.08
CA ILE A 68 2.52 -6.48 12.38
C ILE A 68 2.54 -7.10 13.78
N LEU A 69 2.07 -6.36 14.79
CA LEU A 69 2.05 -6.83 16.18
C LEU A 69 1.12 -8.04 16.39
N SER A 70 -0.03 -8.09 15.72
CA SER A 70 -0.99 -9.19 15.87
C SER A 70 -0.60 -10.45 15.11
N THR A 71 0.10 -10.31 13.98
CA THR A 71 0.44 -11.42 13.09
C THR A 71 1.88 -11.91 13.21
N GLY A 72 2.78 -11.08 13.76
CA GLY A 72 4.22 -11.33 13.75
C GLY A 72 4.87 -11.23 12.37
N ILE A 73 4.19 -10.63 11.39
CA ILE A 73 4.73 -10.42 10.04
C ILE A 73 5.84 -9.38 10.09
N ASP A 74 7.02 -9.75 9.59
CA ASP A 74 8.10 -8.81 9.29
C ASP A 74 7.88 -8.24 7.88
N VAL A 75 7.63 -6.92 7.79
CA VAL A 75 7.35 -6.24 6.52
C VAL A 75 8.46 -5.27 6.18
N ARG A 76 8.85 -5.23 4.90
CA ARG A 76 9.71 -4.18 4.34
C ARG A 76 9.05 -3.55 3.14
N VAL A 77 9.18 -2.23 3.04
CA VAL A 77 8.78 -1.47 1.85
C VAL A 77 10.05 -1.08 1.12
N HIS A 78 10.16 -1.44 -0.15
CA HIS A 78 11.36 -1.17 -0.94
C HIS A 78 11.05 -0.36 -2.18
N HIS A 79 11.93 0.60 -2.47
CA HIS A 79 11.77 1.51 -3.59
C HIS A 79 12.01 0.81 -4.94
N ILE A 80 11.15 1.07 -5.92
CA ILE A 80 11.39 0.79 -7.34
C ILE A 80 11.13 2.03 -8.18
N ASP A 81 11.84 2.19 -9.30
CA ASP A 81 11.49 3.26 -10.25
C ASP A 81 10.05 3.09 -10.76
N GLY A 82 9.31 4.20 -10.92
CA GLY A 82 7.93 4.16 -11.42
C GLY A 82 7.75 3.47 -12.79
N LYS A 83 8.79 3.47 -13.64
CA LYS A 83 8.80 2.70 -14.91
C LYS A 83 8.66 1.18 -14.71
N HIS A 84 9.01 0.68 -13.52
CA HIS A 84 8.81 -0.72 -13.12
C HIS A 84 7.51 -0.91 -12.33
N ASN A 85 6.88 0.16 -11.82
CA ASN A 85 5.63 0.13 -11.07
C ASN A 85 4.37 0.36 -11.94
N ILE A 86 4.50 0.33 -13.27
CA ILE A 86 3.43 0.67 -14.24
C ILE A 86 2.12 -0.07 -13.96
N ARG A 87 2.18 -1.35 -13.56
CA ARG A 87 0.98 -2.13 -13.25
C ARG A 87 0.19 -1.52 -12.09
N ALA A 88 0.85 -1.18 -10.99
CA ALA A 88 0.20 -0.58 -9.83
C ALA A 88 -0.33 0.82 -10.16
N ASP A 89 0.44 1.61 -10.91
CA ASP A 89 0.07 2.96 -11.34
C ASP A 89 -1.21 2.99 -12.20
N MET A 90 -1.31 2.08 -13.16
CA MET A 90 -2.50 1.98 -14.01
C MET A 90 -3.73 1.54 -13.19
N LEU A 91 -3.55 0.61 -12.25
CA LEU A 91 -4.64 0.12 -11.40
C LEU A 91 -5.11 1.21 -10.41
N SER A 92 -4.18 1.95 -9.78
CA SER A 92 -4.50 3.02 -8.83
C SER A 92 -5.26 4.17 -9.48
N ARG A 93 -4.98 4.44 -10.77
CA ARG A 93 -5.67 5.45 -11.60
C ARG A 93 -6.95 4.93 -12.27
N LYS A 94 -7.36 3.68 -11.99
CA LYS A 94 -8.54 3.02 -12.59
C LYS A 94 -8.49 2.95 -14.12
N MET A 95 -7.30 2.86 -14.71
CA MET A 95 -7.09 2.75 -16.16
C MET A 95 -7.32 1.31 -16.66
N LEU A 96 -8.46 0.70 -16.29
CA LEU A 96 -8.70 -0.73 -16.46
C LEU A 96 -8.72 -1.16 -17.94
N SER A 97 -9.30 -0.36 -18.83
CA SER A 97 -9.35 -0.64 -20.26
C SER A 97 -7.96 -0.70 -20.88
N GLU A 98 -7.06 0.21 -20.46
CA GLU A 98 -5.67 0.20 -20.92
C GLU A 98 -4.88 -0.94 -20.28
N TYR A 99 -5.13 -1.21 -19.00
CA TYR A 99 -4.46 -2.28 -18.27
C TYR A 99 -4.70 -3.64 -18.91
N VAL A 100 -5.97 -3.98 -19.20
CA VAL A 100 -6.34 -5.25 -19.85
C VAL A 100 -5.71 -5.37 -21.23
N ARG A 101 -5.63 -4.26 -21.99
CA ARG A 101 -4.96 -4.25 -23.29
C ARG A 101 -3.46 -4.52 -23.19
N ARG A 102 -2.79 -3.97 -22.17
CA ARG A 102 -1.34 -4.07 -21.99
C ARG A 102 -0.90 -5.37 -21.30
N PHE A 103 -1.73 -5.91 -20.41
CA PHE A 103 -1.43 -7.09 -19.61
C PHE A 103 -2.58 -8.11 -19.66
N PRO A 104 -2.89 -8.69 -20.85
CA PRO A 104 -4.07 -9.53 -21.04
C PRO A 104 -4.04 -10.86 -20.26
N ALA A 105 -2.86 -11.29 -19.79
CA ALA A 105 -2.70 -12.49 -18.97
C ALA A 105 -3.02 -12.26 -17.48
N ASP A 106 -3.04 -11.00 -17.03
CA ASP A 106 -3.27 -10.67 -15.62
C ASP A 106 -4.76 -10.81 -15.26
N ARG A 107 -5.03 -11.33 -14.06
CA ARG A 107 -6.40 -11.40 -13.51
C ARG A 107 -6.57 -10.35 -12.44
N VAL A 108 -7.23 -9.24 -12.80
CA VAL A 108 -7.55 -8.16 -11.86
C VAL A 108 -8.82 -8.51 -11.08
N ARG A 109 -8.77 -8.32 -9.76
CA ARG A 109 -9.93 -8.42 -8.87
C ARG A 109 -10.06 -7.14 -8.07
N THR A 110 -11.29 -6.81 -7.70
CA THR A 110 -11.57 -5.70 -6.79
C THR A 110 -11.35 -6.13 -5.35
N PHE A 111 -10.98 -5.17 -4.50
CA PHE A 111 -10.93 -5.35 -3.06
C PHE A 111 -11.39 -4.06 -2.38
N GLU A 112 -11.82 -4.14 -1.13
CA GLU A 112 -12.06 -2.97 -0.29
C GLU A 112 -10.80 -2.70 0.55
N PRO A 113 -10.24 -1.48 0.48
CA PRO A 113 -9.13 -1.10 1.35
C PRO A 113 -9.50 -1.19 2.83
N PRO A 114 -8.53 -1.45 3.72
CA PRO A 114 -8.72 -1.34 5.16
C PRO A 114 -9.25 0.04 5.54
N ARG A 115 -10.26 0.08 6.42
CA ARG A 115 -10.92 1.32 6.88
C ARG A 115 -10.42 1.74 8.26
#